data_AF-A0A0N1FQH7-F1
#
_entry.id   AF-A0A0N1FQH7-F1
#
_cell.length_a   1.000
_cell.length_b   1.000
_cell.length_c   1.000
_cell.angle_alpha   90.00
_cell.angle_beta   90.00
_cell.angle_gamma   90.00
#
_symmetry.space_group_name_H-M   'P 1'
#
loop_
_entity.id
_entity.type
_entity.pdbx_description
1 polymer ?
#
loop_
_entity_poly.entity_id
_entity_poly.type
_entity_poly.pdbx_seq_one_letter_code
_entity_poly.pdbx_strand_id
1 'polypeptide(L)'
;MSSATDVLTIHQLLGRIVYFHALFIEPALRPGTPSEPGPECCNHAADPGQRAVGEVLPDSAWMSLVDIAATLPAHHRPCPQSDGTCCATCHVTSTAAAITAGWAQTEYHSYRQAEPAETLLHVCENAAAARLGRVFAEQHTTRCPALDRRTVPEALPETEELPLTGELLSLWADPTATTRHPVASWLNHCTGLDDIRRVLKTRRTGS
;
A
#
# COMPACT_ATOMS: atom_id res chain seq x y z
N MET A 1 2.62 -13.65 -20.14
CA MET A 1 1.69 -12.76 -20.87
C MET A 1 0.60 -12.38 -19.89
N SER A 2 0.63 -11.15 -19.37
CA SER A 2 -0.48 -10.60 -18.59
C SER A 2 -1.68 -10.45 -19.53
N SER A 3 -2.83 -11.04 -19.20
CA SER A 3 -4.04 -10.88 -20.01
C SER A 3 -4.57 -9.45 -19.91
N ALA A 4 -5.34 -8.99 -20.90
CA ALA A 4 -6.00 -7.67 -20.83
C ALA A 4 -6.90 -7.54 -19.58
N THR A 5 -7.48 -8.67 -19.13
CA THR A 5 -8.26 -8.79 -17.90
C THR A 5 -7.42 -8.53 -16.64
N ASP A 6 -6.16 -8.96 -16.63
CA ASP A 6 -5.23 -8.73 -15.50
C ASP A 6 -4.84 -7.25 -15.42
N VAL A 7 -4.59 -6.61 -16.57
CA VAL A 7 -4.24 -5.19 -16.62
C VAL A 7 -5.39 -4.31 -16.13
N LEU A 8 -6.62 -4.56 -16.58
CA LEU A 8 -7.79 -3.82 -16.10
C LEU A 8 -7.98 -3.99 -14.58
N THR A 9 -7.82 -5.21 -14.07
CA THR A 9 -7.93 -5.49 -12.63
C THR A 9 -6.88 -4.69 -11.84
N ILE A 10 -5.62 -4.66 -12.29
CA ILE A 10 -4.56 -3.87 -11.65
C ILE A 10 -4.92 -2.38 -11.62
N HIS A 11 -5.42 -1.81 -12.73
CA HIS A 11 -5.83 -0.41 -12.76
C HIS A 11 -6.98 -0.11 -11.80
N GLN A 12 -7.96 -1.01 -11.69
CA GLN A 12 -9.06 -0.86 -10.73
C GLN A 12 -8.56 -0.89 -9.28
N LEU A 13 -7.62 -1.80 -8.97
CA LEU A 13 -7.02 -1.88 -7.64
C LEU A 13 -6.19 -0.64 -7.30
N LEU A 14 -5.37 -0.15 -8.23
CA LEU A 14 -4.63 1.11 -8.07
C LEU A 14 -5.57 2.31 -7.88
N GLY A 15 -6.64 2.38 -8.69
CA GLY A 15 -7.67 3.41 -8.55
C GLY A 15 -8.36 3.38 -7.18
N ARG A 16 -8.56 2.19 -6.59
CA ARG A 16 -9.08 2.06 -5.22
C ARG A 16 -8.11 2.60 -4.18
N ILE A 17 -6.80 2.39 -4.34
CA ILE A 17 -5.79 2.98 -3.46
C ILE A 17 -5.88 4.51 -3.50
N VAL A 18 -5.88 5.09 -4.70
CA VAL A 18 -6.00 6.55 -4.88
C VAL A 18 -7.29 7.08 -4.26
N TYR A 19 -8.42 6.42 -4.54
CA TYR A 19 -9.73 6.82 -4.04
C TYR A 19 -9.80 6.82 -2.51
N PHE A 20 -9.37 5.74 -1.86
CA PHE A 20 -9.38 5.66 -0.40
C PHE A 20 -8.37 6.62 0.24
N HIS A 21 -7.20 6.80 -0.39
CA HIS A 21 -6.20 7.74 0.11
C HIS A 21 -6.77 9.16 0.14
N ALA A 22 -7.21 9.66 -1.03
CA ALA A 22 -7.62 11.04 -1.19
C ALA A 22 -8.86 11.40 -0.34
N LEU A 23 -9.81 10.47 -0.21
CA LEU A 23 -11.05 10.76 0.52
C LEU A 23 -10.94 10.57 2.03
N PHE A 24 -10.16 9.60 2.49
CA PHE A 24 -10.22 9.17 3.89
C PHE A 24 -8.89 9.31 4.63
N ILE A 25 -7.77 9.00 3.99
CA ILE A 25 -6.47 8.99 4.67
C ILE A 25 -5.84 10.38 4.65
N GLU A 26 -5.64 10.96 3.46
CA GLU A 26 -4.96 12.24 3.28
C GLU A 26 -5.54 13.36 4.17
N PRO A 27 -6.88 13.53 4.27
CA PRO A 27 -7.46 14.56 5.15
C PRO A 27 -7.23 14.33 6.64
N ALA A 28 -6.91 13.09 7.05
CA ALA A 28 -6.68 12.70 8.43
C ALA A 28 -5.18 12.55 8.77
N LEU A 29 -4.28 12.80 7.81
CA LEU A 29 -2.84 12.71 8.03
C LEU A 29 -2.39 13.73 9.06
N ARG A 30 -1.49 13.28 9.93
CA ARG A 30 -0.76 14.15 10.83
C ARG A 30 0.54 14.60 10.16
N PRO A 31 1.00 15.83 10.45
CA PRO A 31 2.35 16.23 10.07
C PRO A 31 3.36 15.21 10.61
N GLY A 32 4.18 14.69 9.71
CA GLY A 32 5.26 13.75 10.03
C GLY A 32 6.60 14.31 9.60
N THR A 33 7.64 14.04 10.37
CA THR A 33 9.01 14.31 9.91
C THR A 33 9.39 13.29 8.85
N PRO A 34 10.06 13.71 7.76
CA PRO A 34 10.59 12.77 6.78
C PRO A 34 11.43 11.68 7.44
N SER A 35 11.16 10.43 7.10
CA SER A 35 11.98 9.31 7.52
C SER A 35 13.33 9.33 6.80
N GLU A 36 14.33 8.74 7.44
CA GLU A 36 15.62 8.51 6.79
C GLU A 36 15.45 7.61 5.55
N PRO A 37 16.27 7.83 4.50
CA PRO A 37 16.29 6.93 3.35
C PRO A 37 16.41 5.45 3.75
N GLY A 38 15.87 4.60 2.89
CA GLY A 38 15.97 3.15 3.04
C GLY A 38 17.38 2.64 2.70
N PRO A 39 17.56 1.31 2.65
CA PRO A 39 18.77 0.73 2.09
C PRO A 39 18.84 0.95 0.56
N GLU A 40 20.04 0.82 -0.01
CA GLU A 40 20.25 0.77 -1.45
C GLU A 40 19.45 -0.38 -2.10
N CYS A 41 18.90 -0.12 -3.28
CA CYS A 41 18.07 -1.09 -4.00
C CYS A 41 18.92 -2.13 -4.74
N CYS A 42 18.29 -3.17 -5.31
CA CYS A 42 19.01 -4.21 -6.05
C CYS A 42 19.90 -3.67 -7.17
N ASN A 43 19.44 -2.67 -7.93
CA ASN A 43 20.21 -2.08 -9.03
C ASN A 43 21.49 -1.36 -8.54
N HIS A 44 21.49 -0.87 -7.31
CA HIS A 44 22.65 -0.18 -6.71
C HIS A 44 23.55 -1.13 -5.91
N ALA A 45 22.96 -2.16 -5.30
CA ALA A 45 23.68 -3.05 -4.39
C ALA A 45 24.29 -4.30 -5.04
N ALA A 46 23.71 -4.84 -6.12
CA ALA A 46 24.11 -6.14 -6.67
C ALA A 46 23.78 -6.27 -8.17
N ASP A 47 24.72 -5.85 -9.01
CA ASP A 47 24.81 -5.98 -10.47
C ASP A 47 23.61 -5.42 -11.30
N PRO A 48 23.80 -4.41 -12.17
CA PRO A 48 22.71 -3.80 -12.91
C PRO A 48 22.06 -4.78 -13.90
N GLY A 49 20.74 -4.90 -13.83
CA GLY A 49 19.99 -5.74 -14.78
C GLY A 49 18.47 -5.71 -14.62
N GLN A 50 17.94 -5.00 -13.61
CA GLN A 50 16.50 -4.79 -13.47
C GLN A 50 16.08 -3.48 -14.09
N ARG A 51 14.83 -3.46 -14.57
CA ARG A 51 14.25 -2.26 -15.16
C ARG A 51 14.28 -1.10 -14.18
N ALA A 52 14.73 0.04 -14.67
CA ALA A 52 14.89 1.22 -13.86
C ALA A 52 13.56 1.98 -13.70
N VAL A 53 13.44 2.75 -12.63
CA VAL A 53 12.27 3.61 -12.37
C VAL A 53 12.01 4.52 -13.57
N GLY A 54 13.05 5.17 -14.10
CA GLY A 54 12.94 6.09 -15.24
C GLY A 54 12.51 5.43 -16.55
N GLU A 55 12.57 4.10 -16.65
CA GLU A 55 12.17 3.36 -17.85
C GLU A 55 10.71 2.91 -17.82
N VAL A 56 10.17 2.61 -16.63
CA VAL A 56 8.89 1.90 -16.50
C VAL A 56 7.80 2.79 -15.92
N LEU A 57 8.15 3.60 -14.93
CA LEU A 57 7.16 4.23 -14.09
C LEU A 57 6.48 5.47 -14.73
N PRO A 58 7.19 6.45 -15.35
CA PRO A 58 6.60 7.73 -15.76
C PRO A 58 5.26 7.68 -16.51
N ASP A 59 5.06 6.68 -17.38
CA ASP A 59 3.85 6.53 -18.19
C ASP A 59 2.91 5.40 -17.69
N SER A 60 3.06 4.97 -16.44
CA SER A 60 2.32 3.84 -15.87
C SER A 60 1.39 4.27 -14.73
N ALA A 61 0.28 3.55 -14.56
CA ALA A 61 -0.64 3.76 -13.43
C ALA A 61 0.02 3.54 -12.06
N TRP A 62 1.14 2.81 -12.01
CA TRP A 62 1.90 2.57 -10.78
C TRP A 62 2.53 3.85 -10.20
N MET A 63 2.70 4.91 -11.00
CA MET A 63 3.16 6.22 -10.49
C MET A 63 2.25 6.80 -9.43
N SER A 64 0.95 6.45 -9.45
CA SER A 64 0.02 6.86 -8.40
C SER A 64 0.48 6.43 -7.00
N LEU A 65 1.19 5.31 -6.86
CA LEU A 65 1.73 4.90 -5.56
C LEU A 65 2.86 5.80 -5.08
N VAL A 66 3.64 6.36 -6.01
CA VAL A 66 4.73 7.29 -5.72
C VAL A 66 4.15 8.61 -5.22
N ASP A 67 3.13 9.13 -5.91
CA ASP A 67 2.44 10.36 -5.54
C ASP A 67 1.80 10.23 -4.14
N ILE A 68 1.16 9.08 -3.87
CA ILE A 68 0.58 8.80 -2.54
C ILE A 68 1.67 8.64 -1.48
N ALA A 69 2.76 7.91 -1.75
CA ALA A 69 3.82 7.74 -0.76
C ALA A 69 4.48 9.07 -0.40
N ALA A 70 4.54 10.02 -1.33
CA ALA A 70 5.07 11.36 -1.06
C ALA A 70 4.25 12.17 -0.05
N THR A 71 2.94 11.88 0.12
CA THR A 71 2.11 12.50 1.16
C THR A 71 2.33 11.88 2.55
N LEU A 72 3.08 10.78 2.63
CA LEU A 72 3.35 10.00 3.85
C LEU A 72 4.84 10.06 4.25
N PRO A 73 5.42 11.25 4.48
CA PRO A 73 6.87 11.42 4.64
C PRO A 73 7.44 10.66 5.84
N ALA A 74 6.66 10.43 6.89
CA ALA A 74 7.09 9.65 8.06
C ALA A 74 7.30 8.16 7.75
N HIS A 75 6.71 7.64 6.67
CA HIS A 75 6.80 6.22 6.29
C HIS A 75 7.55 5.99 4.98
N HIS A 76 7.60 7.01 4.13
CA HIS A 76 8.25 6.90 2.84
C HIS A 76 9.77 6.87 3.01
N ARG A 77 10.36 5.71 2.72
CA ARG A 77 11.80 5.47 2.78
C ARG A 77 12.34 5.14 1.39
N PRO A 78 12.54 6.16 0.53
CA PRO A 78 13.06 5.93 -0.81
C PRO A 78 14.50 5.41 -0.77
N CYS A 79 14.95 4.83 -1.87
CA CYS A 79 16.36 4.48 -2.05
C CYS A 79 17.24 5.74 -1.88
N PRO A 80 18.39 5.67 -1.21
CA PRO A 80 19.28 6.84 -1.04
C PRO A 80 19.85 7.33 -2.38
N GLN A 81 19.83 6.49 -3.41
CA GLN A 81 20.20 6.80 -4.79
C GLN A 81 18.97 6.75 -5.71
N SER A 82 17.82 7.28 -5.26
CA SER A 82 16.53 7.22 -5.99
C SER A 82 16.44 8.12 -7.22
N ASP A 83 17.49 8.20 -8.03
CA ASP A 83 17.36 8.76 -9.36
C ASP A 83 16.59 7.79 -10.28
N GLY A 84 16.50 8.13 -11.57
CA GLY A 84 15.84 7.28 -12.56
C GLY A 84 16.44 5.87 -12.70
N THR A 85 17.58 5.55 -12.07
CA THR A 85 18.29 4.26 -12.17
C THR A 85 17.87 3.23 -11.11
N CYS A 86 17.13 3.66 -10.07
CA CYS A 86 16.62 2.77 -9.03
C CYS A 86 15.80 1.62 -9.64
N CYS A 87 15.84 0.43 -9.04
CA CYS A 87 15.04 -0.71 -9.49
C CYS A 87 13.54 -0.39 -9.34
N ALA A 88 12.78 -0.44 -10.44
CA ALA A 88 11.36 -0.12 -10.45
C ALA A 88 10.56 -1.00 -9.48
N THR A 89 10.88 -2.29 -9.40
CA THR A 89 10.23 -3.22 -8.45
C THR A 89 10.55 -2.85 -7.00
N CYS A 90 11.80 -2.53 -6.67
CA CYS A 90 12.16 -2.08 -5.31
C CYS A 90 11.44 -0.78 -4.95
N HIS A 91 11.29 0.12 -5.91
CA HIS A 91 10.59 1.37 -5.73
C HIS A 91 9.11 1.14 -5.40
N VAL A 92 8.39 0.37 -6.23
CA VAL A 92 6.98 0.01 -5.99
C VAL A 92 6.80 -0.75 -4.68
N THR A 93 7.71 -1.66 -4.33
CA THR A 93 7.70 -2.36 -3.04
C THR A 93 7.85 -1.41 -1.86
N SER A 94 8.74 -0.41 -1.96
CA SER A 94 8.95 0.58 -0.89
C SER A 94 7.75 1.53 -0.75
N THR A 95 7.19 2.02 -1.87
CA THR A 95 5.99 2.87 -1.84
C THR A 95 4.80 2.12 -1.29
N ALA A 96 4.59 0.86 -1.68
CA ALA A 96 3.53 0.01 -1.13
C ALA A 96 3.64 -0.16 0.39
N ALA A 97 4.86 -0.38 0.90
CA ALA A 97 5.10 -0.47 2.35
C ALA A 97 4.75 0.85 3.06
N ALA A 98 5.22 1.97 2.53
CA ALA A 98 4.97 3.29 3.11
C ALA A 98 3.46 3.61 3.17
N ILE A 99 2.74 3.30 2.09
CA ILE A 99 1.29 3.47 2.01
C ILE A 99 0.59 2.70 3.12
N THR A 100 0.84 1.40 3.26
CA THR A 100 0.10 0.60 4.24
C THR A 100 0.51 0.86 5.68
N ALA A 101 1.76 1.21 5.97
CA ALA A 101 2.13 1.72 7.29
C ALA A 101 1.42 3.03 7.63
N GLY A 102 1.45 4.00 6.72
CA GLY A 102 0.81 5.29 6.93
C GLY A 102 -0.70 5.19 7.09
N TRP A 103 -1.34 4.35 6.28
CA TRP A 103 -2.77 4.05 6.41
C TRP A 103 -3.08 3.36 7.72
N ALA A 104 -2.34 2.30 8.08
CA ALA A 104 -2.55 1.57 9.32
C ALA A 104 -2.41 2.49 10.53
N GLN A 105 -1.40 3.36 10.57
CA GLN A 105 -1.23 4.33 11.64
C GLN A 105 -2.40 5.33 11.66
N THR A 106 -2.75 5.90 10.52
CA THR A 106 -3.82 6.92 10.41
C THR A 106 -5.18 6.37 10.83
N GLU A 107 -5.53 5.19 10.35
CA GLU A 107 -6.75 4.48 10.72
C GLU A 107 -6.75 4.10 12.20
N TYR A 108 -5.68 3.44 12.68
CA TYR A 108 -5.60 2.99 14.06
C TYR A 108 -5.74 4.16 15.02
N HIS A 109 -4.99 5.24 14.76
CA HIS A 109 -5.09 6.46 15.53
C HIS A 109 -6.52 7.03 15.51
N SER A 110 -7.14 7.16 14.33
CA SER A 110 -8.49 7.74 14.21
C SER A 110 -9.55 6.93 14.95
N TYR A 111 -9.43 5.60 14.94
CA TYR A 111 -10.41 4.71 15.54
C TYR A 111 -10.18 4.47 17.04
N ARG A 112 -8.93 4.44 17.49
CA ARG A 112 -8.52 4.06 18.85
C ARG A 112 -8.02 5.22 19.70
N GLN A 113 -7.71 6.38 19.10
CA GLN A 113 -7.07 7.52 19.77
C GLN A 113 -5.78 7.12 20.50
N ALA A 114 -5.02 6.21 19.90
CA ALA A 114 -3.79 5.65 20.43
C ALA A 114 -2.81 5.38 19.28
N GLU A 115 -1.53 5.24 19.59
CA GLU A 115 -0.53 4.82 18.61
C GLU A 115 -0.58 3.28 18.44
N PRO A 116 -0.47 2.78 17.20
CA PRO A 116 -0.39 1.34 16.94
C PRO A 116 0.93 0.77 17.46
N ALA A 117 0.93 -0.54 17.76
CA ALA A 117 2.18 -1.24 17.98
C ALA A 117 3.03 -1.26 16.70
N GLU A 118 4.36 -1.11 16.83
CA GLU A 118 5.30 -1.17 15.69
C GLU A 118 5.15 -2.48 14.90
N THR A 119 4.84 -3.58 15.59
CA THR A 119 4.61 -4.89 14.96
C THR A 119 3.44 -4.87 13.98
N LEU A 120 2.37 -4.13 14.26
CA LEU A 120 1.23 -4.00 13.36
C LEU A 120 1.63 -3.29 12.06
N LEU A 121 2.38 -2.18 12.20
CA LEU A 121 2.87 -1.43 11.05
C LEU A 121 3.80 -2.29 10.20
N HIS A 122 4.77 -2.96 10.82
CA HIS A 122 5.72 -3.83 10.13
C HIS A 122 5.06 -4.98 9.37
N VAL A 123 4.01 -5.57 9.95
CA VAL A 123 3.22 -6.62 9.30
C VAL A 123 2.48 -6.09 8.07
N CYS A 124 1.86 -4.91 8.17
CA CYS A 124 1.17 -4.26 7.05
C CYS A 124 2.14 -3.86 5.92
N GLU A 125 3.30 -3.31 6.29
CA GLU A 125 4.37 -2.95 5.36
C GLU A 125 4.81 -4.17 4.54
N ASN A 126 5.19 -5.26 5.22
CA ASN A 126 5.71 -6.45 4.57
C ASN A 126 4.67 -7.12 3.67
N ALA A 127 3.42 -7.19 4.12
CA ALA A 127 2.35 -7.77 3.33
C ALA A 127 2.11 -6.99 2.03
N ALA A 128 2.04 -5.66 2.10
CA ALA A 128 1.84 -4.81 0.94
C ALA A 128 3.05 -4.83 0.00
N ALA A 129 4.25 -4.67 0.55
CA ALA A 129 5.52 -4.75 -0.16
C ALA A 129 5.63 -6.03 -1.00
N ALA A 130 5.28 -7.18 -0.40
CA ALA A 130 5.30 -8.47 -1.06
C ALA A 130 4.18 -8.61 -2.11
N ARG A 131 2.94 -8.25 -1.79
CA ARG A 131 1.79 -8.43 -2.70
C ARG A 131 1.89 -7.53 -3.93
N LEU A 132 2.03 -6.22 -3.73
CA LEU A 132 2.12 -5.26 -4.84
C LEU A 132 3.41 -5.45 -5.63
N GLY A 133 4.52 -5.73 -4.94
CA GLY A 133 5.80 -6.02 -5.59
C GLY A 133 5.74 -7.23 -6.53
N ARG A 134 5.08 -8.32 -6.12
CA ARG A 134 4.91 -9.52 -6.96
C ARG A 134 4.04 -9.23 -8.18
N VAL A 135 2.89 -8.57 -8.00
CA VAL A 135 2.01 -8.20 -9.12
C VAL A 135 2.74 -7.30 -10.12
N PHE A 136 3.50 -6.30 -9.65
CA PHE A 136 4.31 -5.45 -10.51
C PHE A 136 5.38 -6.25 -11.26
N ALA A 137 6.12 -7.12 -10.56
CA ALA A 137 7.18 -7.93 -11.16
C ALA A 137 6.64 -8.89 -12.23
N GLU A 138 5.48 -9.51 -11.97
CA GLU A 138 4.79 -10.38 -12.92
C GLU A 138 4.31 -9.60 -14.16
N GLN A 139 3.65 -8.46 -13.95
CA GLN A 139 3.14 -7.62 -15.04
C GLN A 139 4.26 -7.15 -15.98
N HIS A 140 5.41 -6.76 -15.43
CA HIS A 140 6.53 -6.23 -16.19
C HIS A 140 7.61 -7.28 -16.53
N THR A 141 7.39 -8.55 -16.13
CA THR A 141 8.34 -9.66 -16.34
C THR A 141 9.74 -9.30 -15.81
N THR A 142 9.82 -8.71 -14.63
CA THR A 142 11.08 -8.35 -13.96
C THR A 142 11.39 -9.35 -12.84
N ARG A 143 12.66 -9.42 -12.42
CA ARG A 143 13.08 -10.17 -11.22
C ARG A 143 13.54 -9.19 -10.16
N CYS A 144 13.43 -9.53 -8.89
CA CYS A 144 13.91 -8.65 -7.84
C CYS A 144 14.38 -9.48 -6.64
N PRO A 145 15.70 -9.66 -6.46
CA PRO A 145 16.24 -10.45 -5.35
C PRO A 145 15.80 -9.95 -3.97
N ALA A 146 15.60 -8.64 -3.81
CA ALA A 146 15.08 -8.07 -2.56
C ALA A 146 13.60 -8.46 -2.32
N LEU A 147 12.79 -8.54 -3.38
CA LEU A 147 11.41 -9.01 -3.29
C LEU A 147 11.34 -10.52 -3.01
N ASP A 148 12.22 -11.32 -3.63
CA ASP A 148 12.23 -12.78 -3.47
C ASP A 148 12.50 -13.21 -2.02
N ARG A 149 13.21 -12.38 -1.25
CA ARG A 149 13.49 -12.60 0.18
C ARG A 149 12.33 -12.22 1.11
N ARG A 150 11.29 -11.55 0.60
CA ARG A 150 10.15 -11.10 1.42
C ARG A 150 9.12 -12.21 1.58
N THR A 151 8.73 -12.45 2.83
CA THR A 151 7.61 -13.31 3.21
C THR A 151 6.40 -12.46 3.57
N VAL A 152 5.20 -12.97 3.26
CA VAL A 152 3.95 -12.35 3.71
C VAL A 152 3.62 -12.91 5.09
N PRO A 153 3.43 -12.08 6.12
CA PRO A 153 2.99 -12.54 7.44
C PRO A 153 1.62 -13.24 7.38
N GLU A 154 1.41 -14.23 8.24
CA GLU A 154 0.16 -15.01 8.27
C GLU A 154 -1.03 -14.23 8.87
N ALA A 155 -0.78 -13.42 9.89
CA ALA A 155 -1.80 -12.61 10.55
C ALA A 155 -1.75 -11.17 10.02
N LEU A 156 -2.88 -10.68 9.52
CA LEU A 156 -3.06 -9.30 9.03
C LEU A 156 -4.28 -8.67 9.71
N PRO A 157 -4.34 -7.33 9.83
CA PRO A 157 -5.50 -6.68 10.41
C PRO A 157 -6.75 -6.98 9.55
N GLU A 158 -7.83 -7.32 10.24
CA GLU A 158 -9.12 -7.55 9.60
C GLU A 158 -9.80 -6.22 9.23
N THR A 159 -10.76 -6.28 8.32
CA THR A 159 -11.54 -5.10 7.89
C THR A 159 -12.38 -4.48 9.01
N GLU A 160 -12.59 -5.22 10.09
CA GLU A 160 -13.29 -4.85 11.29
C GLU A 160 -12.40 -4.05 12.25
N GLU A 161 -11.08 -4.14 12.06
CA GLU A 161 -10.07 -3.43 12.84
C GLU A 161 -9.57 -2.19 12.10
N LEU A 162 -9.14 -2.36 10.84
CA LEU A 162 -8.63 -1.32 9.95
C LEU A 162 -9.27 -1.52 8.56
N PRO A 163 -10.46 -0.97 8.30
CA PRO A 163 -11.22 -1.24 7.09
C PRO A 163 -10.48 -0.95 5.79
N LEU A 164 -9.80 0.19 5.68
CA LEU A 164 -9.15 0.61 4.44
C LEU A 164 -7.88 -0.19 4.19
N THR A 165 -7.04 -0.33 5.23
CA THR A 165 -5.80 -1.11 5.20
C THR A 165 -6.09 -2.59 4.97
N GLY A 166 -7.06 -3.16 5.70
CA GLY A 166 -7.46 -4.56 5.60
C GLY A 166 -8.07 -4.89 4.23
N GLU A 167 -8.92 -4.02 3.68
CA GLU A 167 -9.47 -4.20 2.32
C GLU A 167 -8.35 -4.11 1.26
N LEU A 168 -7.45 -3.13 1.35
CA LEU A 168 -6.30 -3.03 0.44
C LEU A 168 -5.47 -4.32 0.49
N LEU A 169 -5.05 -4.75 1.68
CA LEU A 169 -4.25 -5.96 1.81
C LEU A 169 -4.99 -7.16 1.21
N SER A 170 -6.27 -7.35 1.52
CA SER A 170 -7.07 -8.49 1.03
C SER A 170 -7.22 -8.51 -0.48
N LEU A 171 -7.55 -7.37 -1.09
CA LEU A 171 -7.74 -7.26 -2.55
C LEU A 171 -6.48 -7.52 -3.36
N TRP A 172 -5.32 -7.14 -2.84
CA TRP A 172 -4.04 -7.40 -3.50
C TRP A 172 -3.53 -8.83 -3.28
N ALA A 173 -4.17 -9.61 -2.40
CA ALA A 173 -3.93 -11.05 -2.27
C ALA A 173 -4.84 -11.85 -3.22
N ASP A 174 -6.12 -11.49 -3.24
CA ASP A 174 -7.15 -12.06 -4.10
C ASP A 174 -8.13 -10.94 -4.47
N PRO A 175 -8.16 -10.50 -5.75
CA PRO A 175 -9.05 -9.43 -6.21
C PRO A 175 -10.55 -9.73 -5.98
N THR A 176 -10.91 -10.98 -5.71
CA THR A 176 -12.29 -11.40 -5.41
C THR A 176 -12.60 -11.46 -3.92
N ALA A 177 -11.61 -11.30 -3.03
CA ALA A 177 -11.75 -11.50 -1.59
C ALA A 177 -12.86 -10.66 -0.95
N THR A 178 -13.05 -9.41 -1.39
CA THR A 178 -14.04 -8.51 -0.80
C THR A 178 -15.37 -8.46 -1.56
N THR A 179 -15.58 -9.34 -2.55
CA THR A 179 -16.82 -9.33 -3.38
C THR A 179 -18.11 -9.54 -2.59
N ARG A 180 -18.06 -10.28 -1.47
CA ARG A 180 -19.24 -10.56 -0.65
C ARG A 180 -19.60 -9.41 0.30
N HIS A 181 -18.60 -8.69 0.80
CA HIS A 181 -18.76 -7.60 1.77
C HIS A 181 -17.74 -6.47 1.52
N PRO A 182 -17.77 -5.78 0.37
CA PRO A 182 -16.75 -4.79 0.05
C PRO A 182 -16.87 -3.62 1.02
N VAL A 183 -15.75 -3.12 1.54
CA VAL A 183 -15.80 -1.98 2.46
C VAL A 183 -16.37 -0.74 1.75
N ALA A 184 -16.08 -0.60 0.45
CA ALA A 184 -16.72 0.36 -0.45
C ALA A 184 -18.27 0.41 -0.37
N SER A 185 -18.96 -0.71 -0.09
CA SER A 185 -20.44 -0.75 -0.04
C SER A 185 -21.04 0.17 1.03
N TRP A 186 -20.31 0.41 2.11
CA TRP A 186 -20.77 1.26 3.22
C TRP A 186 -19.93 2.54 3.37
N LEU A 187 -18.78 2.63 2.70
CA LEU A 187 -18.01 3.88 2.59
C LEU A 187 -18.74 4.95 1.78
N ASN A 188 -19.65 4.59 0.87
CA ASN A 188 -20.45 5.56 0.10
C ASN A 188 -21.28 6.52 0.99
N HIS A 189 -21.48 6.17 2.25
CA HIS A 189 -22.18 7.00 3.24
C HIS A 189 -21.23 7.69 4.23
N CYS A 190 -19.92 7.54 4.05
CA CYS A 190 -18.90 8.11 4.91
C CYS A 190 -18.25 9.31 4.22
N THR A 191 -18.09 10.40 4.95
CA THR A 191 -17.39 11.63 4.53
C THR A 191 -15.98 11.74 5.14
N GLY A 192 -15.63 10.84 6.06
CA GLY A 192 -14.31 10.78 6.69
C GLY A 192 -14.18 9.59 7.66
N LEU A 193 -13.00 9.45 8.28
CA LEU A 193 -12.69 8.35 9.21
C LEU A 193 -13.59 8.34 10.46
N ASP A 194 -14.13 9.48 10.85
CA ASP A 194 -15.09 9.55 11.96
C ASP A 194 -16.41 8.83 11.65
N ASP A 195 -16.89 8.90 10.42
CA ASP A 195 -18.08 8.17 9.97
C ASP A 195 -17.82 6.67 9.96
N ILE A 196 -16.65 6.27 9.46
CA ILE A 196 -16.19 4.88 9.49
C ILE A 196 -16.14 4.36 10.92
N ARG A 197 -15.56 5.12 11.85
CA ARG A 197 -15.51 4.78 13.27
C ARG A 197 -16.89 4.56 13.86
N ARG A 198 -17.88 5.39 13.49
CA ARG A 198 -19.27 5.24 13.94
C ARG A 198 -19.89 3.96 13.39
N VAL A 199 -19.71 3.67 12.11
CA VAL A 199 -20.18 2.41 11.49
C VAL A 199 -19.58 1.18 12.18
N LEU A 200 -18.27 1.21 12.45
CA LEU A 200 -17.59 0.12 13.18
C LEU A 200 -18.15 -0.08 14.59
N LYS A 201 -18.44 1.01 15.32
CA LYS A 201 -19.07 0.92 16.64
C LYS A 201 -20.46 0.27 16.54
N THR A 202 -21.32 0.74 15.64
CA THR A 202 -22.68 0.19 15.46
C THR A 202 -22.65 -1.29 15.11
N ARG A 203 -21.70 -1.72 14.26
CA ARG A 203 -21.54 -3.14 13.90
C ARG A 203 -21.08 -4.00 15.07
N ARG A 204 -20.18 -3.49 15.92
CA ARG A 204 -19.68 -4.20 17.11
C ARG A 204 -20.72 -4.30 18.22
N THR A 205 -21.55 -3.28 18.39
CA THR A 205 -22.59 -3.26 19.44
C THR A 205 -23.81 -4.09 19.09
N GLY A 206 -23.93 -4.55 17.83
CA GLY A 206 -25.15 -5.15 17.32
C GLY A 206 -26.27 -4.13 17.19
N SER A 207 -27.08 -4.27 16.14
CA SER A 207 -28.49 -3.91 16.26
C SER A 207 -29.16 -4.88 17.22
#